data_AF-A0A8K0PSJ2-F1
#
_entry.id   AF-A0A8K0PSJ2-F1
#
_cell.length_a   1.000
_cell.length_b   1.000
_cell.length_c   1.000
_cell.angle_alpha   90.00
_cell.angle_beta   90.00
_cell.angle_gamma   90.00
#
_symmetry.space_group_name_H-M   'P 1'
#
loop_
_entity.id
_entity.type
_entity.pdbx_description
1 polymer ?
#
loop_
_entity_poly.entity_id
_entity_poly.type
_entity_poly.pdbx_seq_one_letter_code
_entity_poly.pdbx_strand_id
1 'polypeptide(L)'
;MDLDHAERDRVESERDRRRDAECERAALEKKERESADAVEVDKILTHIEALDLPHPSFPLLREYVRNSHRPVHAARYLNERFLAGDTQTIVSDWIFIVEAVTRHGSPPPTLDAKTQDDIRSRDGNRCCISGNTGTRRDPLTVLPILPLPTAWATAEIRVRNMLESFFSSEDLETWLFSAEYPELCGPHESHWLVQKSAAETFAKGYVKLEKLGESGLEFCVCPVEIGPNQLLAPASFPLLGDHSRLGVAKVDPVIIDTQARLATSIRYVEIAQRIAPQLVPEQYRPQTPAVKPNKPLIVRVFRGGLFPIFGILRPTINIVAQAFIETWRFLPSGVRAFGYDMLRKLGELLYGVPDPSRSVRRLPFGLFLKYRGDAPMHTNEFNALRRVYYETSIPVPKPIGLVAKDYNSYLLTTRLPGVPLNLCQEVFSDAEYDAITAQLQDYLTQVRNLPKTVNPEMAICNTLGDSCRDFRIQGSSPVGPFPDEAAFSKLMRFSDDPARRGHKIVFTHADLNARNILVDLVPLPDGTTGWRITGIVDWETAGYYPEYWDYTKALFEGFRWEPRFLKMVHQVFAAFGDYSKELDVERRAWGSGDAV
;
A
#
# COMPACT_ATOMS: atom_id res chain seq x y z
N MET A 1 32.83 -52.10 36.69
CA MET A 1 33.35 -51.14 35.70
C MET A 1 32.26 -50.66 34.74
N ASP A 2 31.16 -51.41 34.55
CA ASP A 2 30.03 -50.99 33.69
C ASP A 2 28.94 -50.12 34.36
N LEU A 3 28.91 -49.99 35.68
CA LEU A 3 27.95 -49.13 36.39
C LEU A 3 28.28 -47.62 36.27
N ASP A 4 29.54 -47.27 36.06
CA ASP A 4 30.03 -45.88 36.00
C ASP A 4 29.78 -45.21 34.62
N HIS A 5 29.52 -45.99 33.57
CA HIS A 5 29.26 -45.44 32.23
C HIS A 5 27.79 -45.04 32.05
N ALA A 6 26.86 -45.88 32.50
CA ALA A 6 25.43 -45.59 32.44
C ALA A 6 25.00 -44.41 33.34
N GLU A 7 25.73 -44.18 34.43
CA GLU A 7 25.50 -43.03 35.32
C GLU A 7 26.03 -41.73 34.71
N ARG A 8 27.18 -41.76 34.02
CA ARG A 8 27.70 -40.63 33.25
C ARG A 8 26.79 -40.24 32.08
N ASP A 9 26.29 -41.21 31.31
CA ASP A 9 25.38 -40.94 30.20
C ASP A 9 24.04 -40.35 30.67
N ARG A 10 23.55 -40.77 31.85
CA ARG A 10 22.37 -40.15 32.48
C ARG A 10 22.64 -38.71 32.91
N VAL A 11 23.79 -38.44 33.51
CA VAL A 11 24.18 -37.08 33.95
C VAL A 11 24.38 -36.14 32.75
N GLU A 12 24.98 -36.62 31.66
CA GLU A 12 25.15 -35.83 30.43
C GLU A 12 23.80 -35.56 29.76
N SER A 13 22.93 -36.58 29.64
CA SER A 13 21.57 -36.41 29.11
C SER A 13 20.72 -35.45 29.96
N GLU A 14 20.88 -35.45 31.29
CA GLU A 14 20.17 -34.53 32.16
C GLU A 14 20.73 -33.09 32.08
N ARG A 15 22.04 -32.93 31.82
CA ARG A 15 22.65 -31.62 31.53
C ARG A 15 22.18 -31.05 30.20
N ASP A 16 22.10 -31.86 29.15
CA ASP A 16 21.61 -31.41 27.85
C ASP A 16 20.13 -31.00 27.92
N ARG A 17 19.29 -31.78 28.61
CA ARG A 17 17.89 -31.40 28.86
C ARG A 17 17.75 -30.09 29.64
N ARG A 18 18.65 -29.81 30.60
CA ARG A 18 18.65 -28.55 31.34
C ARG A 18 19.05 -27.37 30.45
N ARG A 19 20.06 -27.54 29.59
CA ARG A 19 20.47 -26.53 28.60
C ARG A 19 19.37 -26.22 27.59
N ASP A 20 18.71 -27.25 27.07
CA ASP A 20 17.59 -27.09 26.14
C ASP A 20 16.42 -26.35 26.80
N ALA A 21 16.10 -26.68 28.04
CA ALA A 21 15.07 -25.99 28.82
C ALA A 21 15.43 -24.53 29.15
N GLU A 22 16.70 -24.22 29.40
CA GLU A 22 17.20 -22.85 29.59
C GLU A 22 17.13 -22.04 28.29
N CYS A 23 17.51 -22.63 27.15
CA CYS A 23 17.36 -22.02 25.83
C CYS A 23 15.90 -21.75 25.47
N GLU A 24 15.00 -22.70 25.74
CA GLU A 24 13.56 -22.55 25.48
C GLU A 24 12.95 -21.46 26.37
N ARG A 25 13.32 -21.39 27.64
CA ARG A 25 12.91 -20.29 28.54
C ARG A 25 13.44 -18.95 28.07
N ALA A 26 14.71 -18.85 27.69
CA ALA A 26 15.29 -17.63 27.17
C ALA A 26 14.60 -17.18 25.86
N ALA A 27 14.23 -18.12 24.99
CA ALA A 27 13.48 -17.82 23.77
C ALA A 27 12.05 -17.33 24.06
N LEU A 28 11.36 -17.93 25.03
CA LEU A 28 10.04 -17.48 25.51
C LEU A 28 10.12 -16.08 26.11
N GLU A 29 11.06 -15.84 27.02
CA GLU A 29 11.27 -14.51 27.62
C GLU A 29 11.63 -13.46 26.57
N LYS A 30 12.44 -13.81 25.57
CA LYS A 30 12.76 -12.91 24.45
C LYS A 30 11.49 -12.56 23.67
N LYS A 31 10.66 -13.55 23.34
CA LYS A 31 9.39 -13.33 22.63
C LYS A 31 8.39 -12.50 23.44
N GLU A 32 8.32 -12.71 24.75
CA GLU A 32 7.48 -11.91 25.65
C GLU A 32 7.95 -10.45 25.73
N ARG A 33 9.28 -10.22 25.82
CA ARG A 33 9.86 -8.87 25.78
C ARG A 33 9.60 -8.18 24.45
N GLU A 34 9.84 -8.86 23.32
CA GLU A 34 9.54 -8.33 21.99
C GLU A 34 8.05 -7.97 21.83
N SER A 35 7.15 -8.78 22.42
CA SER A 35 5.73 -8.49 22.44
C SER A 35 5.39 -7.27 23.30
N ALA A 36 6.02 -7.10 24.47
CA ALA A 36 5.80 -5.94 25.34
C ALA A 36 6.32 -4.65 24.70
N ASP A 37 7.51 -4.71 24.10
CA ASP A 37 8.13 -3.61 23.36
C ASP A 37 7.26 -3.17 22.19
N ALA A 38 6.69 -4.12 21.44
CA ALA A 38 5.77 -3.83 20.34
C ALA A 38 4.51 -3.08 20.81
N VAL A 39 3.94 -3.48 21.95
CA VAL A 39 2.76 -2.82 22.54
C VAL A 39 3.08 -1.39 22.99
N GLU A 40 4.26 -1.17 23.59
CA GLU A 40 4.68 0.18 23.99
C GLU A 40 4.89 1.09 22.78
N VAL A 41 5.58 0.59 21.74
CA VAL A 41 5.79 1.33 20.48
C VAL A 41 4.45 1.70 19.85
N ASP A 42 3.52 0.77 19.76
CA ASP A 42 2.19 1.01 19.17
C ASP A 42 1.40 2.07 19.94
N LYS A 43 1.46 2.04 21.27
CA LYS A 43 0.85 3.06 22.13
C LYS A 43 1.40 4.45 21.87
N ILE A 44 2.72 4.58 21.74
CA ILE A 44 3.37 5.87 21.46
C ILE A 44 3.03 6.35 20.05
N LEU A 45 3.09 5.46 19.06
CA LEU A 45 2.74 5.81 17.69
C LEU A 45 1.28 6.26 17.57
N THR A 46 0.35 5.61 18.28
CA THR A 46 -1.05 6.04 18.37
C THR A 46 -1.18 7.46 18.95
N HIS A 47 -0.35 7.81 19.94
CA HIS A 47 -0.34 9.17 20.47
C HIS A 47 0.20 10.19 19.46
N ILE A 48 1.29 9.87 18.75
CA ILE A 48 1.86 10.73 17.71
C ILE A 48 0.86 10.93 16.56
N GLU A 49 0.16 9.88 16.18
CA GLU A 49 -0.89 9.93 15.15
C GLU A 49 -2.00 10.93 15.52
N ALA A 50 -2.39 10.96 16.80
CA ALA A 50 -3.42 11.85 17.31
C ALA A 50 -3.02 13.34 17.30
N LEU A 51 -1.75 13.68 17.06
CA LEU A 51 -1.27 15.07 16.96
C LEU A 51 -1.66 15.77 15.65
N ASP A 52 -2.26 15.04 14.70
CA ASP A 52 -2.76 15.55 13.41
C ASP A 52 -1.72 16.36 12.61
N LEU A 53 -0.49 15.86 12.56
CA LEU A 53 0.61 16.48 11.84
C LEU A 53 0.37 16.43 10.31
N PRO A 54 0.84 17.43 9.53
CA PRO A 54 0.68 17.45 8.08
C PRO A 54 1.27 16.19 7.43
N HIS A 55 0.58 15.58 6.47
CA HIS A 55 1.08 14.38 5.81
C HIS A 55 2.27 14.71 4.87
N PRO A 56 3.35 13.88 4.82
CA PRO A 56 3.52 12.56 5.42
C PRO A 56 4.32 12.52 6.73
N SER A 57 4.12 13.49 7.65
CA SER A 57 4.85 13.55 8.92
C SER A 57 4.70 12.27 9.76
N PHE A 58 3.47 11.80 9.99
CA PHE A 58 3.25 10.60 10.80
C PHE A 58 3.90 9.34 10.18
N PRO A 59 3.70 9.02 8.88
CA PRO A 59 4.43 7.92 8.24
C PRO A 59 5.96 8.04 8.37
N LEU A 60 6.55 9.23 8.20
CA LEU A 60 7.98 9.44 8.38
C LEU A 60 8.46 9.08 9.80
N LEU A 61 7.75 9.53 10.83
CA LEU A 61 8.08 9.26 12.23
C LEU A 61 7.82 7.81 12.62
N ARG A 62 6.78 7.19 12.06
CA ARG A 62 6.51 5.77 12.22
C ARG A 62 7.65 4.92 11.68
N GLU A 63 8.17 5.25 10.49
CA GLU A 63 9.29 4.54 9.89
C GLU A 63 10.62 4.83 10.60
N TYR A 64 10.80 6.04 11.13
CA TYR A 64 11.91 6.33 12.05
C TYR A 64 11.92 5.35 13.23
N VAL A 65 10.80 5.21 13.95
CA VAL A 65 10.70 4.32 15.12
C VAL A 65 10.88 2.85 14.73
N ARG A 66 10.17 2.38 13.70
CA ARG A 66 10.18 0.97 13.29
C ARG A 66 11.53 0.49 12.78
N ASN A 67 12.28 1.36 12.10
CA ASN A 67 13.57 1.01 11.52
C ASN A 67 14.77 1.42 12.40
N SER A 68 14.53 1.98 13.58
CA SER A 68 15.58 2.27 14.57
C SER A 68 16.23 1.00 15.11
N HIS A 69 17.48 1.09 15.54
CA HIS A 69 18.19 -0.01 16.20
C HIS A 69 17.50 -0.43 17.52
N ARG A 70 16.90 0.53 18.24
CA ARG A 70 16.10 0.29 19.45
C ARG A 70 14.74 1.01 19.35
N PRO A 71 13.70 0.37 18.79
CA PRO A 71 12.41 1.01 18.53
C PRO A 71 11.75 1.65 19.76
N VAL A 72 11.78 0.99 20.93
CA VAL A 72 11.22 1.55 22.17
C VAL A 72 11.93 2.85 22.58
N HIS A 73 13.26 2.86 22.52
CA HIS A 73 14.05 4.04 22.85
C HIS A 73 13.77 5.20 21.88
N ALA A 74 13.72 4.91 20.57
CA ALA A 74 13.37 5.89 19.55
C ALA A 74 11.94 6.44 19.73
N ALA A 75 10.97 5.59 20.08
CA ALA A 75 9.60 6.01 20.35
C ALA A 75 9.53 6.93 21.58
N ARG A 76 10.18 6.56 22.69
CA ARG A 76 10.24 7.40 23.90
C ARG A 76 10.90 8.74 23.62
N TYR A 77 12.01 8.75 22.87
CA TYR A 77 12.68 9.98 22.44
C TYR A 77 11.74 10.92 21.66
N LEU A 78 10.98 10.39 20.69
CA LEU A 78 9.99 11.19 19.97
C LEU A 78 8.92 11.74 20.91
N ASN A 79 8.38 10.89 21.79
CA ASN A 79 7.35 11.31 22.74
C ASN A 79 7.84 12.43 23.67
N GLU A 80 9.08 12.35 24.16
CA GLU A 80 9.70 13.39 24.98
C GLU A 80 9.90 14.70 24.21
N ARG A 81 10.37 14.64 22.95
CA ARG A 81 10.48 15.82 22.07
C ARG A 81 9.11 16.47 21.84
N PHE A 82 8.06 15.67 21.64
CA PHE A 82 6.70 16.19 21.48
C PHE A 82 6.16 16.85 22.75
N LEU A 83 6.38 16.25 23.93
CA LEU A 83 6.01 16.84 25.22
C LEU A 83 6.77 18.15 25.49
N ALA A 84 7.97 18.31 24.95
CA ALA A 84 8.74 19.55 25.00
C ALA A 84 8.25 20.63 24.02
N GLY A 85 7.20 20.35 23.22
CA GLY A 85 6.59 21.31 22.29
C GLY A 85 7.25 21.37 20.91
N ASP A 86 8.12 20.40 20.59
CA ASP A 86 8.93 20.43 19.37
C ASP A 86 8.27 19.72 18.18
N THR A 87 7.03 20.08 17.85
CA THR A 87 6.24 19.33 16.85
C THR A 87 6.72 19.53 15.41
N GLN A 88 7.26 20.70 15.08
CA GLN A 88 7.63 21.06 13.71
C GLN A 88 9.07 20.67 13.34
N THR A 89 10.02 20.73 14.29
CA THR A 89 11.42 20.51 13.93
C THR A 89 11.79 19.03 13.85
N ILE A 90 11.13 18.14 14.60
CA ILE A 90 11.42 16.68 14.56
C ILE A 90 11.34 16.14 13.13
N VAL A 91 10.26 16.47 12.40
CA VAL A 91 10.06 15.97 11.03
C VAL A 91 11.11 16.56 10.09
N SER A 92 11.40 17.86 10.24
CA SER A 92 12.45 18.53 9.46
C SER A 92 13.84 17.95 9.74
N ASP A 93 14.18 17.69 11.00
CA ASP A 93 15.43 17.06 11.43
C ASP A 93 15.57 15.65 10.84
N TRP A 94 14.47 14.86 10.82
CA TRP A 94 14.47 13.54 10.19
C TRP A 94 14.68 13.62 8.68
N ILE A 95 13.97 14.52 8.01
CA ILE A 95 14.16 14.77 6.57
C ILE A 95 15.61 15.20 6.30
N PHE A 96 16.20 16.05 7.16
CA PHE A 96 17.60 16.46 7.05
C PHE A 96 18.56 15.27 7.09
N ILE A 97 18.37 14.35 8.04
CA ILE A 97 19.18 13.14 8.18
C ILE A 97 19.11 12.29 6.92
N VAL A 98 17.90 12.02 6.42
CA VAL A 98 17.66 11.18 5.24
C VAL A 98 18.20 11.81 3.96
N GLU A 99 18.04 13.12 3.78
CA GLU A 99 18.53 13.85 2.61
C GLU A 99 20.07 13.91 2.54
N ALA A 100 20.73 13.95 3.69
CA ALA A 100 22.20 13.96 3.77
C ALA A 100 22.86 12.66 3.27
N VAL A 101 22.16 11.52 3.34
CA VAL A 101 22.61 10.24 2.76
C VAL A 101 21.97 9.93 1.41
N THR A 102 21.33 10.91 0.76
CA THR A 102 20.73 10.72 -0.57
C THR A 102 21.11 11.80 -1.56
N ARG A 103 20.46 12.97 -1.57
CA ARG A 103 20.73 14.00 -2.60
C ARG A 103 21.80 14.99 -2.21
N HIS A 104 21.98 15.21 -0.91
CA HIS A 104 22.84 16.25 -0.37
C HIS A 104 24.14 15.69 0.24
N GLY A 105 24.38 14.38 0.09
CA GLY A 105 25.64 13.77 0.48
C GLY A 105 26.78 14.14 -0.47
N SER A 106 28.01 14.10 0.04
CA SER A 106 29.19 14.39 -0.75
C SER A 106 29.47 13.26 -1.75
N PRO A 107 29.80 13.58 -3.02
CA PRO A 107 30.18 12.57 -4.00
C PRO A 107 31.49 11.91 -3.57
N PRO A 108 31.66 10.60 -3.80
CA PRO A 108 32.90 9.92 -3.43
C PRO A 108 34.09 10.41 -4.28
N PRO A 109 35.32 10.18 -3.81
CA PRO A 109 36.52 10.46 -4.60
C PRO A 109 36.57 9.65 -5.91
N THR A 110 37.24 10.19 -6.92
CA THR A 110 37.42 9.53 -8.22
C THR A 110 38.27 8.26 -8.08
N LEU A 111 37.73 7.12 -8.49
CA LEU A 111 38.41 5.82 -8.42
C LEU A 111 39.48 5.68 -9.50
N ASP A 112 40.68 5.23 -9.11
CA ASP A 112 41.69 4.80 -10.07
C ASP A 112 41.30 3.49 -10.78
N ALA A 113 41.96 3.21 -11.92
CA ALA A 113 41.62 2.06 -12.75
C ALA A 113 41.85 0.72 -12.02
N LYS A 114 42.86 0.65 -11.16
CA LYS A 114 43.20 -0.57 -10.41
C LYS A 114 42.08 -0.92 -9.43
N THR A 115 41.62 0.07 -8.67
CA THR A 115 40.52 -0.08 -7.70
C THR A 115 39.22 -0.50 -8.39
N GLN A 116 38.94 0.05 -9.58
CA GLN A 116 37.78 -0.38 -10.37
C GLN A 116 37.88 -1.85 -10.80
N ASP A 117 39.06 -2.31 -11.21
CA ASP A 117 39.29 -3.70 -11.60
C ASP A 117 39.25 -4.67 -10.40
N ASP A 118 39.77 -4.24 -9.25
CA ASP A 118 39.72 -4.98 -7.98
C ASP A 118 38.26 -5.18 -7.54
N ILE A 119 37.44 -4.11 -7.55
CA ILE A 119 36.00 -4.19 -7.23
C ILE A 119 35.25 -5.07 -8.25
N ARG A 120 35.54 -4.94 -9.55
CA ARG A 120 34.93 -5.80 -10.59
C ARG A 120 35.20 -7.28 -10.34
N SER A 121 36.43 -7.59 -9.92
CA SER A 121 36.86 -8.96 -9.63
C SER A 121 36.20 -9.48 -8.35
N ARG A 122 36.17 -8.66 -7.29
CA ARG A 122 35.49 -8.96 -6.03
C ARG A 122 34.02 -9.28 -6.25
N ASP A 123 33.32 -8.49 -7.06
CA ASP A 123 31.88 -8.62 -7.29
C ASP A 123 31.51 -9.66 -8.38
N GLY A 124 32.50 -10.41 -8.88
CA GLY A 124 32.28 -11.52 -9.83
C GLY A 124 31.70 -11.07 -11.18
N ASN A 125 31.93 -9.82 -11.57
CA ASN A 125 31.37 -9.18 -12.76
C ASN A 125 29.84 -9.30 -12.88
N ARG A 126 29.13 -9.20 -11.75
CA ARG A 126 27.67 -9.19 -11.65
C ARG A 126 27.19 -7.97 -10.87
N CYS A 127 25.95 -7.58 -11.11
CA CYS A 127 25.34 -6.51 -10.33
C CYS A 127 25.10 -6.98 -8.89
N CYS A 128 25.65 -6.26 -7.91
CA CYS A 128 25.48 -6.54 -6.47
C CYS A 128 24.03 -6.42 -5.97
N ILE A 129 23.15 -5.79 -6.75
CA ILE A 129 21.72 -5.65 -6.39
C ILE A 129 20.89 -6.70 -7.12
N SER A 130 20.98 -6.77 -8.46
CA SER A 130 20.09 -7.63 -9.27
C SER A 130 20.64 -9.04 -9.56
N GLY A 131 21.94 -9.28 -9.31
CA GLY A 131 22.63 -10.51 -9.72
C GLY A 131 22.85 -10.66 -11.24
N ASN A 132 22.33 -9.72 -12.03
CA ASN A 132 22.40 -9.76 -13.49
C ASN A 132 23.78 -9.37 -14.01
N THR A 133 24.10 -9.87 -15.20
CA THR A 133 25.22 -9.36 -15.99
C THR A 133 24.80 -8.07 -16.72
N GLY A 134 25.77 -7.17 -16.93
CA GLY A 134 25.51 -5.91 -17.64
C GLY A 134 25.02 -6.13 -19.07
N THR A 135 24.15 -5.24 -19.54
CA THR A 135 23.67 -5.24 -20.94
C THR A 135 24.21 -4.03 -21.69
N ARG A 136 24.13 -4.02 -23.02
CA ARG A 136 24.51 -2.83 -23.82
C ARG A 136 23.72 -1.56 -23.44
N ARG A 137 22.48 -1.71 -22.97
CA ARG A 137 21.62 -0.58 -22.57
C ARG A 137 21.79 -0.18 -21.12
N ASP A 138 22.33 -1.08 -20.29
CA ASP A 138 22.53 -0.89 -18.86
C ASP A 138 23.78 -1.67 -18.41
N PRO A 139 24.98 -1.12 -18.68
CA PRO A 139 26.25 -1.77 -18.40
C PRO A 139 26.60 -1.73 -16.91
N LEU A 140 27.49 -2.63 -16.49
CA LEU A 140 28.01 -2.64 -15.12
C LEU A 140 29.01 -1.51 -14.90
N THR A 141 28.77 -0.73 -13.86
CA THR A 141 29.56 0.42 -13.44
C THR A 141 29.86 0.32 -11.95
N VAL A 142 31.05 0.72 -11.53
CA VAL A 142 31.40 0.82 -10.12
C VAL A 142 30.83 2.13 -9.57
N LEU A 143 29.91 2.05 -8.62
CA LEU A 143 29.22 3.20 -8.02
C LEU A 143 29.22 3.09 -6.49
N PRO A 144 29.20 4.22 -5.77
CA PRO A 144 29.00 4.21 -4.33
C PRO A 144 27.62 3.65 -3.97
N ILE A 145 27.53 3.03 -2.80
CA ILE A 145 26.29 2.46 -2.27
C ILE A 145 25.39 3.58 -1.72
N LEU A 146 25.96 4.40 -0.84
CA LEU A 146 25.37 5.63 -0.32
C LEU A 146 26.40 6.77 -0.43
N PRO A 147 25.97 8.01 -0.70
CA PRO A 147 26.84 9.17 -0.59
C PRO A 147 27.20 9.44 0.88
N LEU A 148 28.32 10.12 1.12
CA LEU A 148 28.81 10.40 2.47
C LEU A 148 28.03 11.58 3.10
N PRO A 149 27.45 11.42 4.30
CA PRO A 149 26.65 12.45 4.94
C PRO A 149 27.50 13.47 5.70
N THR A 150 28.37 14.20 5.01
CA THR A 150 29.28 15.18 5.63
C THR A 150 28.56 16.25 6.47
N ALA A 151 27.30 16.54 6.15
CA ALA A 151 26.46 17.46 6.92
C ALA A 151 26.15 16.96 8.35
N TRP A 152 26.30 15.67 8.65
CA TRP A 152 26.10 15.13 10.00
C TRP A 152 27.21 15.56 10.96
N ALA A 153 28.44 15.76 10.48
CA ALA A 153 29.58 16.14 11.32
C ALA A 153 29.39 17.51 12.00
N THR A 154 28.72 18.44 11.31
CA THR A 154 28.44 19.80 11.80
C THR A 154 26.97 20.00 12.17
N ALA A 155 26.21 18.91 12.33
CA ALA A 155 24.79 19.01 12.64
C ALA A 155 24.54 19.52 14.07
N GLU A 156 23.39 20.16 14.27
CA GLU A 156 22.99 20.64 15.60
C GLU A 156 22.74 19.48 16.57
N ILE A 157 22.85 19.77 17.87
CA ILE A 157 22.72 18.75 18.92
C ILE A 157 21.40 17.95 18.83
N ARG A 158 20.30 18.59 18.39
CA ARG A 158 19.01 17.91 18.23
C ARG A 158 19.02 16.84 17.15
N VAL A 159 19.75 17.06 16.05
CA VAL A 159 19.94 16.09 14.97
C VAL A 159 20.85 14.97 15.44
N ARG A 160 21.91 15.31 16.19
CA ARG A 160 22.82 14.32 16.80
C ARG A 160 22.08 13.37 17.74
N ASN A 161 21.23 13.89 18.62
CA ASN A 161 20.41 13.08 19.53
C ASN A 161 19.42 12.17 18.76
N MET A 162 18.93 12.62 17.60
CA MET A 162 18.06 11.82 16.74
C MET A 162 18.83 10.68 16.07
N LEU A 163 20.06 10.94 15.61
CA LEU A 163 20.97 9.90 15.12
C LEU A 163 21.31 8.87 16.22
N GLU A 164 21.60 9.32 17.44
CA GLU A 164 21.90 8.48 18.61
C GLU A 164 20.73 7.58 19.03
N SER A 165 19.49 8.01 18.81
CA SER A 165 18.32 7.19 19.10
C SER A 165 17.92 6.27 17.94
N PHE A 166 18.40 6.54 16.72
CA PHE A 166 18.15 5.72 15.53
C PHE A 166 19.18 4.61 15.32
N PHE A 167 20.47 4.91 15.44
CA PHE A 167 21.58 3.98 15.19
C PHE A 167 22.07 3.28 16.47
N SER A 168 22.85 2.21 16.31
CA SER A 168 23.69 1.72 17.40
C SER A 168 24.85 2.70 17.62
N SER A 169 25.47 2.68 18.81
CA SER A 169 26.62 3.55 19.09
C SER A 169 27.78 3.29 18.13
N GLU A 170 28.03 2.02 17.78
CA GLU A 170 29.09 1.60 16.86
C GLU A 170 28.83 2.06 15.42
N ASP A 171 27.61 1.86 14.91
CA ASP A 171 27.24 2.30 13.56
C ASP A 171 27.31 3.83 13.44
N LEU A 172 26.86 4.53 14.48
CA LEU A 172 26.88 5.99 14.50
C LEU A 172 28.30 6.55 14.52
N GLU A 173 29.19 6.00 15.34
CA GLU A 173 30.59 6.41 15.38
C GLU A 173 31.27 6.21 14.02
N THR A 174 31.02 5.08 13.36
CA THR A 174 31.50 4.80 11.99
C THR A 174 31.03 5.85 11.00
N TRP A 175 29.75 6.23 11.04
CA TRP A 175 29.21 7.27 10.17
C TRP A 175 29.72 8.67 10.48
N LEU A 176 29.84 9.04 11.75
CA LEU A 176 30.36 10.35 12.15
C LEU A 176 31.84 10.49 11.76
N PHE A 177 32.64 9.44 11.93
CA PHE A 177 34.02 9.41 11.44
C PHE A 177 34.08 9.60 9.92
N SER A 178 33.24 8.87 9.17
CA SER A 178 33.17 8.97 7.71
C SER A 178 32.66 10.34 7.24
N ALA A 179 31.80 10.99 8.02
CA ALA A 179 31.29 12.33 7.73
C ALA A 179 32.34 13.43 8.00
N GLU A 180 33.20 13.25 9.02
CA GLU A 180 34.25 14.20 9.38
C GLU A 180 35.51 14.04 8.51
N TYR A 181 35.84 12.82 8.11
CA TYR A 181 37.04 12.46 7.32
C TYR A 181 36.70 11.68 6.04
N PRO A 182 35.94 12.27 5.10
CA PRO A 182 35.47 11.57 3.89
C PRO A 182 36.61 11.06 2.98
N GLU A 183 37.79 11.68 3.04
CA GLU A 183 38.99 11.26 2.32
C GLU A 183 39.62 9.96 2.84
N LEU A 184 39.28 9.54 4.06
CA LEU A 184 39.77 8.31 4.67
C LEU A 184 38.86 7.11 4.39
N CYS A 185 37.68 7.33 3.79
CA CYS A 185 36.76 6.26 3.44
C CYS A 185 37.32 5.40 2.30
N GLY A 186 37.57 4.12 2.57
CA GLY A 186 38.09 3.17 1.60
C GLY A 186 37.12 2.97 0.43
N PRO A 187 37.57 3.07 -0.84
CA PRO A 187 36.68 2.88 -1.99
C PRO A 187 36.16 1.45 -2.10
N HIS A 188 36.93 0.46 -1.64
CA HIS A 188 36.51 -0.94 -1.62
C HIS A 188 35.30 -1.16 -0.71
N GLU A 189 35.26 -0.51 0.45
CA GLU A 189 34.20 -0.73 1.45
C GLU A 189 32.88 -0.01 1.09
N SER A 190 32.94 1.02 0.24
CA SER A 190 31.84 1.94 -0.05
C SER A 190 31.24 1.80 -1.46
N HIS A 191 31.85 1.01 -2.35
CA HIS A 191 31.43 0.89 -3.75
C HIS A 191 31.04 -0.54 -4.14
N TRP A 192 30.09 -0.63 -5.07
CA TRP A 192 29.68 -1.87 -5.74
C TRP A 192 29.77 -1.77 -7.25
N LEU A 193 29.95 -2.93 -7.87
CA LEU A 193 29.63 -3.14 -9.28
C LEU A 193 28.11 -3.31 -9.47
N VAL A 194 27.48 -2.36 -10.16
CA VAL A 194 26.02 -2.32 -10.33
C VAL A 194 25.61 -1.92 -11.74
N GLN A 195 24.40 -2.32 -12.12
CA GLN A 195 23.68 -1.71 -13.24
C GLN A 195 23.20 -0.32 -12.80
N LYS A 196 23.24 0.67 -13.71
CA LYS A 196 22.83 2.04 -13.37
C LYS A 196 21.35 2.10 -12.97
N SER A 197 20.49 1.35 -13.66
CA SER A 197 19.07 1.30 -13.31
C SER A 197 18.81 0.68 -11.93
N ALA A 198 19.57 -0.35 -11.56
CA ALA A 198 19.48 -0.98 -10.24
C ALA A 198 19.98 -0.05 -9.14
N ALA A 199 21.10 0.65 -9.38
CA ALA A 199 21.63 1.66 -8.46
C ALA A 199 20.64 2.80 -8.22
N GLU A 200 20.01 3.32 -9.29
CA GLU A 200 18.98 4.36 -9.16
C GLU A 200 17.75 3.89 -8.37
N THR A 201 17.35 2.63 -8.54
CA THR A 201 16.22 2.02 -7.83
C THR A 201 16.54 1.87 -6.33
N PHE A 202 17.74 1.40 -6.00
CA PHE A 202 18.24 1.23 -4.64
C PHE A 202 18.45 2.58 -3.94
N ALA A 203 19.11 3.54 -4.58
CA ALA A 203 19.35 4.88 -4.05
C ALA A 203 18.05 5.67 -3.78
N LYS A 204 16.99 5.41 -4.55
CA LYS A 204 15.66 5.98 -4.32
C LYS A 204 14.82 5.18 -3.33
N GLY A 205 15.37 4.15 -2.69
CA GLY A 205 14.67 3.35 -1.67
C GLY A 205 13.52 2.51 -2.21
N TYR A 206 13.49 2.18 -3.51
CA TYR A 206 12.47 1.28 -4.07
C TYR A 206 12.73 -0.19 -3.76
N VAL A 207 13.97 -0.53 -3.44
CA VAL A 207 14.39 -1.84 -2.98
C VAL A 207 15.35 -1.65 -1.80
N LYS A 208 15.33 -2.58 -0.86
CA LYS A 208 16.31 -2.71 0.21
C LYS A 208 16.92 -4.10 0.20
N LEU A 209 18.11 -4.23 0.78
CA LEU A 209 18.78 -5.51 0.99
C LEU A 209 18.64 -5.91 2.45
N GLU A 210 17.98 -7.04 2.73
CA GLU A 210 17.90 -7.56 4.11
C GLU A 210 18.81 -8.77 4.25
N LYS A 211 19.61 -8.79 5.31
CA LYS A 211 20.59 -9.83 5.60
C LYS A 211 19.90 -11.18 5.85
N LEU A 212 20.42 -12.23 5.24
CA LEU A 212 20.00 -13.62 5.44
C LEU A 212 21.05 -14.33 6.32
N GLY A 213 20.60 -14.83 7.47
CA GLY A 213 21.42 -15.59 8.41
C GLY A 213 22.53 -14.77 9.08
N GLU A 214 23.38 -15.48 9.85
CA GLU A 214 24.41 -14.85 10.68
C GLU A 214 25.67 -14.43 9.88
N SER A 215 25.89 -15.04 8.70
CA SER A 215 27.11 -14.88 7.90
C SER A 215 27.38 -13.45 7.41
N GLY A 216 26.32 -12.65 7.23
CA GLY A 216 26.42 -11.27 6.74
C GLY A 216 26.76 -11.10 5.28
N LEU A 217 26.72 -12.19 4.50
CA LEU A 217 27.11 -12.18 3.09
C LEU A 217 25.93 -12.45 2.14
N GLU A 218 24.84 -13.01 2.66
CA GLU A 218 23.63 -13.32 1.89
C GLU A 218 22.57 -12.25 2.16
N PHE A 219 21.89 -11.79 1.12
CA PHE A 219 20.84 -10.78 1.24
C PHE A 219 19.61 -11.12 0.39
N CYS A 220 18.41 -10.79 0.86
CA CYS A 220 17.22 -10.70 0.00
C CYS A 220 17.18 -9.32 -0.66
N VAL A 221 16.80 -9.26 -1.93
CA VAL A 221 16.27 -8.01 -2.49
C VAL A 221 14.80 -7.94 -2.16
N CYS A 222 14.44 -6.97 -1.34
CA CYS A 222 13.10 -6.83 -0.80
C CYS A 222 12.49 -5.49 -1.29
N PRO A 223 11.36 -5.51 -2.03
CA PRO A 223 10.75 -4.29 -2.59
C PRO A 223 10.14 -3.41 -1.50
N VAL A 224 10.17 -2.09 -1.69
CA VAL A 224 9.53 -1.11 -0.82
C VAL A 224 8.30 -0.54 -1.53
N GLU A 225 7.13 -1.05 -1.15
CA GLU A 225 5.85 -0.72 -1.77
C GLU A 225 5.22 0.51 -1.10
N ILE A 226 5.50 1.69 -1.66
CA ILE A 226 4.84 2.95 -1.29
C ILE A 226 4.29 3.60 -2.56
N GLY A 227 3.01 3.96 -2.52
CA GLY A 227 2.33 4.57 -3.66
C GLY A 227 2.12 3.60 -4.85
N PRO A 228 1.66 4.12 -6.00
CA PRO A 228 1.14 3.31 -7.11
C PRO A 228 2.22 2.53 -7.88
N ASN A 229 3.49 2.76 -7.58
CA ASN A 229 4.62 2.15 -8.27
C ASN A 229 5.02 0.85 -7.56
N GLN A 230 4.28 -0.22 -7.80
CA GLN A 230 4.72 -1.56 -7.43
C GLN A 230 5.79 -2.02 -8.42
N LEU A 231 6.99 -2.30 -7.91
CA LEU A 231 8.00 -3.01 -8.68
C LEU A 231 7.65 -4.50 -8.64
N LEU A 232 7.64 -5.14 -9.81
CA LEU A 232 7.64 -6.59 -9.91
C LEU A 232 8.95 -7.09 -9.27
N ALA A 233 8.83 -7.88 -8.20
CA ALA A 233 9.97 -8.36 -7.42
C ALA A 233 10.97 -9.15 -8.30
N PRO A 234 12.27 -8.80 -8.30
CA PRO A 234 13.30 -9.77 -8.58
C PRO A 234 13.54 -10.58 -7.29
N ALA A 235 13.13 -11.86 -7.28
CA ALA A 235 13.56 -12.81 -6.24
C ALA A 235 15.01 -13.26 -6.49
N SER A 236 15.94 -12.29 -6.53
CA SER A 236 17.37 -12.56 -6.62
C SER A 236 17.99 -12.49 -5.23
N PHE A 237 18.86 -13.45 -4.93
CA PHE A 237 19.66 -13.49 -3.71
C PHE A 237 21.10 -13.09 -4.07
N PRO A 238 21.44 -11.79 -4.09
CA PRO A 238 22.83 -11.39 -4.29
C PRO A 238 23.68 -11.89 -3.13
N LEU A 239 24.80 -12.54 -3.47
CA LEU A 239 25.83 -12.93 -2.52
C LEU A 239 26.93 -11.85 -2.52
N LEU A 240 26.97 -11.03 -1.48
CA LEU A 240 27.94 -9.94 -1.31
C LEU A 240 29.23 -10.45 -0.65
N GLY A 241 29.94 -11.34 -1.35
CA GLY A 241 31.23 -11.90 -0.94
C GLY A 241 32.38 -11.51 -1.87
N ASP A 242 33.62 -11.83 -1.49
CA ASP A 242 34.77 -11.72 -2.38
C ASP A 242 34.82 -12.92 -3.34
N HIS A 243 34.34 -12.74 -4.57
CA HIS A 243 34.35 -13.75 -5.63
C HIS A 243 35.73 -13.93 -6.26
N SER A 244 36.66 -13.00 -6.05
CA SER A 244 38.03 -13.07 -6.59
C SER A 244 38.91 -14.06 -5.82
N ARG A 245 38.61 -14.28 -4.53
CA ARG A 245 39.46 -15.02 -3.57
C ARG A 245 40.84 -14.40 -3.38
N LEU A 246 41.01 -13.13 -3.74
CA LEU A 246 42.27 -12.38 -3.60
C LEU A 246 42.37 -11.64 -2.26
N GLY A 247 41.33 -11.74 -1.41
CA GLY A 247 41.30 -11.04 -0.12
C GLY A 247 40.99 -9.55 -0.28
N VAL A 248 40.27 -9.19 -1.35
CA VAL A 248 39.81 -7.80 -1.55
C VAL A 248 38.82 -7.44 -0.43
N ALA A 249 38.97 -6.25 0.13
CA ALA A 249 38.09 -5.77 1.20
C ALA A 249 36.62 -5.84 0.78
N LYS A 250 35.81 -6.37 1.70
CA LYS A 250 34.35 -6.48 1.52
C LYS A 250 33.72 -5.12 1.77
N VAL A 251 32.48 -5.00 1.31
CA VAL A 251 31.67 -3.83 1.64
C VAL A 251 31.37 -3.79 3.12
N ASP A 252 31.39 -2.58 3.67
CA ASP A 252 31.02 -2.35 5.06
C ASP A 252 29.52 -2.65 5.25
N PRO A 253 29.15 -3.63 6.09
CA PRO A 253 27.75 -3.98 6.34
C PRO A 253 26.94 -2.80 6.90
N VAL A 254 27.57 -1.85 7.60
CA VAL A 254 26.89 -0.67 8.17
C VAL A 254 26.22 0.15 7.07
N ILE A 255 26.84 0.26 5.88
CA ILE A 255 26.27 1.01 4.75
C ILE A 255 25.01 0.35 4.21
N ILE A 256 25.03 -0.98 4.12
CA ILE A 256 23.90 -1.77 3.63
C ILE A 256 22.74 -1.69 4.62
N ASP A 257 23.04 -1.91 5.90
CA ASP A 257 22.06 -1.84 6.99
C ASP A 257 21.46 -0.43 7.09
N THR A 258 22.27 0.60 6.88
CA THR A 258 21.80 1.99 6.85
C THR A 258 20.85 2.24 5.69
N GLN A 259 21.18 1.78 4.46
CA GLN A 259 20.25 1.92 3.35
C GLN A 259 18.95 1.17 3.61
N ALA A 260 19.03 -0.05 4.15
CA ALA A 260 17.85 -0.87 4.43
C ALA A 260 16.93 -0.22 5.47
N ARG A 261 17.50 0.36 6.54
CA ARG A 261 16.78 1.10 7.58
C ARG A 261 16.15 2.39 7.06
N LEU A 262 16.81 3.07 6.12
CA LEU A 262 16.35 4.36 5.59
C LEU A 262 15.47 4.25 4.35
N ALA A 263 15.44 3.10 3.65
CA ALA A 263 14.77 2.94 2.36
C ALA A 263 13.31 3.44 2.35
N THR A 264 12.52 3.09 3.37
CA THR A 264 11.14 3.55 3.50
C THR A 264 11.06 5.07 3.75
N SER A 265 11.95 5.61 4.59
CA SER A 265 12.04 7.06 4.83
C SER A 265 12.44 7.83 3.58
N ILE A 266 13.39 7.32 2.78
CA ILE A 266 13.78 7.92 1.49
C ILE A 266 12.57 8.10 0.57
N ARG A 267 11.69 7.08 0.52
CA ARG A 267 10.45 7.14 -0.28
C ARG A 267 9.48 8.19 0.24
N TYR A 268 9.29 8.28 1.56
CA TYR A 268 8.41 9.29 2.15
C TYR A 268 8.98 10.70 2.04
N VAL A 269 10.30 10.88 2.08
CA VAL A 269 10.94 12.18 1.84
C VAL A 269 10.72 12.65 0.39
N GLU A 270 10.85 11.75 -0.60
CA GLU A 270 10.52 12.06 -1.99
C GLU A 270 9.05 12.50 -2.15
N ILE A 271 8.13 11.87 -1.40
CA ILE A 271 6.73 12.27 -1.33
C ILE A 271 6.60 13.64 -0.68
N ALA A 272 7.18 13.85 0.50
CA ALA A 272 7.10 15.09 1.27
C ALA A 272 7.55 16.31 0.44
N GLN A 273 8.61 16.18 -0.35
CA GLN A 273 9.07 17.25 -1.24
C GLN A 273 8.07 17.63 -2.32
N ARG A 274 7.22 16.70 -2.75
CA ARG A 274 6.20 16.94 -3.77
C ARG A 274 4.93 17.53 -3.17
N ILE A 275 4.45 16.96 -2.05
CA ILE A 275 3.11 17.26 -1.53
C ILE A 275 3.11 18.16 -0.30
N ALA A 276 4.23 18.29 0.39
CA ALA A 276 4.39 19.06 1.62
C ALA A 276 5.79 19.70 1.73
N PRO A 277 6.22 20.53 0.75
CA PRO A 277 7.55 21.14 0.74
C PRO A 277 7.84 22.05 1.95
N GLN A 278 6.81 22.45 2.70
CA GLN A 278 6.93 23.15 3.98
C GLN A 278 7.61 22.31 5.07
N LEU A 279 7.52 20.96 5.00
CA LEU A 279 8.17 20.06 5.97
C LEU A 279 9.67 19.91 5.72
N VAL A 280 10.12 20.17 4.49
CA VAL A 280 11.52 20.01 4.09
C VAL A 280 12.36 21.16 4.67
N PRO A 281 13.54 20.89 5.26
CA PRO A 281 14.47 21.91 5.72
C PRO A 281 14.71 22.98 4.66
N GLU A 282 14.77 24.24 5.06
CA GLU A 282 14.85 25.38 4.13
C GLU A 282 16.04 25.26 3.15
N GLN A 283 17.19 24.79 3.63
CA GLN A 283 18.39 24.56 2.82
C GLN A 283 18.25 23.44 1.77
N TYR A 284 17.29 22.53 1.94
CA TYR A 284 16.98 21.43 1.01
C TYR A 284 15.70 21.69 0.21
N ARG A 285 15.03 22.82 0.43
CA ARG A 285 13.81 23.17 -0.32
C ARG A 285 14.18 23.46 -1.79
N PRO A 286 13.40 22.97 -2.77
CA PRO A 286 13.65 23.28 -4.17
C PRO A 286 13.58 24.79 -4.42
N GLN A 287 14.63 25.39 -4.97
CA GLN A 287 14.70 26.84 -5.25
C GLN A 287 13.83 27.29 -6.45
N THR A 288 13.18 26.35 -7.14
CA THR A 288 12.32 26.61 -8.31
C THR A 288 10.93 26.00 -8.05
N PRO A 289 9.81 26.70 -8.37
CA PRO A 289 8.49 26.10 -8.29
C PRO A 289 8.46 24.83 -9.13
N ALA A 290 7.88 23.78 -8.55
CA ALA A 290 7.87 22.43 -9.10
C ALA A 290 7.64 22.47 -10.62
N VAL A 291 8.64 21.98 -11.37
CA VAL A 291 8.45 21.65 -12.79
C VAL A 291 7.19 20.80 -12.87
N LYS A 292 6.28 21.19 -13.78
CA LYS A 292 5.01 20.49 -14.08
C LYS A 292 5.20 18.99 -13.88
N PRO A 293 4.29 18.29 -13.17
CA PRO A 293 4.50 16.92 -12.76
C PRO A 293 5.00 16.13 -13.97
N ASN A 294 6.28 15.75 -13.95
CA ASN A 294 6.71 14.64 -14.78
C ASN A 294 5.79 13.53 -14.36
N LYS A 295 4.97 13.06 -15.33
CA LYS A 295 4.00 11.98 -15.11
C LYS A 295 4.64 11.01 -14.15
N PRO A 296 4.02 10.71 -12.99
CA PRO A 296 4.58 9.71 -12.10
C PRO A 296 4.96 8.54 -12.97
N LEU A 297 6.17 8.03 -12.78
CA LEU A 297 6.66 6.81 -13.39
C LEU A 297 5.83 5.65 -12.80
N ILE A 298 4.50 5.73 -12.95
CA ILE A 298 3.58 4.61 -13.01
C ILE A 298 4.31 3.67 -13.92
N VAL A 299 4.89 2.63 -13.33
CA VAL A 299 5.41 1.50 -14.07
C VAL A 299 4.31 1.21 -15.06
N ARG A 300 4.59 1.51 -16.33
CA ARG A 300 3.64 1.33 -17.42
C ARG A 300 3.27 -0.15 -17.36
N VAL A 301 2.16 -0.47 -16.72
CA VAL A 301 1.47 -1.73 -16.94
C VAL A 301 1.11 -1.67 -18.42
N PHE A 302 1.99 -2.29 -19.21
CA PHE A 302 2.02 -2.32 -20.67
C PHE A 302 0.90 -1.50 -21.32
N ARG A 303 1.17 -0.21 -21.59
CA ARG A 303 0.51 0.43 -22.73
C ARG A 303 1.08 -0.27 -23.95
N GLY A 304 0.46 -1.39 -24.34
CA GLY A 304 0.62 -1.98 -25.66
C GLY A 304 0.41 -0.86 -26.67
N GLY A 305 1.51 -0.41 -27.24
CA GLY A 305 1.54 0.69 -28.18
C GLY A 305 0.95 0.25 -29.49
N LEU A 306 -0.05 1.00 -29.94
CA LEU A 306 -0.37 1.31 -31.34
C LEU A 306 -1.70 2.07 -31.27
N PHE A 307 -1.71 3.40 -31.11
CA PHE A 307 -2.80 4.26 -31.62
C PHE A 307 -2.44 5.75 -31.47
N PRO A 308 -1.86 6.39 -32.51
CA PRO A 308 -1.96 7.84 -32.68
C PRO A 308 -2.86 8.25 -33.87
N ILE A 309 -3.62 7.34 -34.49
CA ILE A 309 -4.39 7.63 -35.73
C ILE A 309 -5.91 7.85 -35.49
N PHE A 310 -6.46 7.57 -34.30
CA PHE A 310 -7.92 7.55 -34.09
C PHE A 310 -8.57 8.84 -33.57
N GLY A 311 -7.84 9.96 -33.53
CA GLY A 311 -8.38 11.24 -33.04
C GLY A 311 -9.53 11.81 -33.87
N ILE A 312 -9.60 11.46 -35.17
CA ILE A 312 -10.54 12.05 -36.14
C ILE A 312 -11.80 11.17 -36.35
N LEU A 313 -11.81 9.91 -35.91
CA LEU A 313 -12.93 8.96 -36.08
C LEU A 313 -13.69 8.60 -34.78
N ARG A 314 -13.40 9.27 -33.66
CA ARG A 314 -13.95 8.94 -32.34
C ARG A 314 -15.50 8.95 -32.26
N PRO A 315 -16.23 9.88 -32.90
CA PRO A 315 -17.70 9.88 -32.85
C PRO A 315 -18.33 8.73 -33.65
N THR A 316 -17.79 8.41 -34.84
CA THR A 316 -18.33 7.38 -35.73
C THR A 316 -18.03 5.97 -35.23
N ILE A 317 -16.86 5.75 -34.64
CA ILE A 317 -16.51 4.50 -33.96
C ILE A 317 -17.40 4.27 -32.74
N ASN A 318 -17.73 5.31 -31.99
CA ASN A 318 -18.64 5.20 -30.85
C ASN A 318 -20.06 4.82 -31.29
N ILE A 319 -20.59 5.38 -32.39
CA ILE A 319 -21.92 5.02 -32.91
C ILE A 319 -21.96 3.56 -33.36
N VAL A 320 -20.97 3.11 -34.15
CA VAL A 320 -20.89 1.72 -34.62
C VAL A 320 -20.68 0.75 -33.44
N ALA A 321 -19.86 1.12 -32.46
CA ALA A 321 -19.67 0.32 -31.25
C ALA A 321 -20.93 0.25 -30.39
N GLN A 322 -21.70 1.34 -30.23
CA GLN A 322 -22.98 1.30 -29.53
C GLN A 322 -24.00 0.44 -30.30
N ALA A 323 -24.11 0.59 -31.63
CA ALA A 323 -24.99 -0.25 -32.44
C ALA A 323 -24.61 -1.73 -32.36
N PHE A 324 -23.32 -2.05 -32.35
CA PHE A 324 -22.82 -3.41 -32.14
C PHE A 324 -23.17 -3.93 -30.73
N ILE A 325 -22.96 -3.13 -29.68
CA ILE A 325 -23.30 -3.50 -28.30
C ILE A 325 -24.81 -3.77 -28.17
N GLU A 326 -25.65 -2.89 -28.72
CA GLU A 326 -27.10 -3.07 -28.66
C GLU A 326 -27.53 -4.31 -29.44
N THR A 327 -26.97 -4.53 -30.63
CA THR A 327 -27.24 -5.76 -31.41
C THR A 327 -26.75 -7.02 -30.68
N TRP A 328 -25.60 -6.94 -30.00
CA TRP A 328 -25.02 -8.04 -29.22
C TRP A 328 -25.94 -8.50 -28.09
N ARG A 329 -26.72 -7.60 -27.48
CA ARG A 329 -27.65 -7.93 -26.38
C ARG A 329 -28.81 -8.81 -26.84
N PHE A 330 -29.21 -8.73 -28.10
CA PHE A 330 -30.27 -9.56 -28.68
C PHE A 330 -29.83 -10.99 -29.01
N LEU A 331 -28.53 -11.29 -28.95
CA LEU A 331 -28.03 -12.64 -29.18
C LEU A 331 -28.41 -13.59 -28.03
N PRO A 332 -28.71 -14.88 -28.32
CA PRO A 332 -28.98 -15.88 -27.31
C PRO A 332 -27.88 -15.97 -26.25
N SER A 333 -28.26 -16.28 -25.01
CA SER A 333 -27.33 -16.34 -23.87
C SER A 333 -26.13 -17.26 -24.09
N GLY A 334 -26.30 -18.37 -24.81
CA GLY A 334 -25.20 -19.28 -25.17
C GLY A 334 -24.17 -18.65 -26.11
N VAL A 335 -24.62 -17.87 -27.11
CA VAL A 335 -23.74 -17.17 -28.05
C VAL A 335 -22.98 -16.07 -27.33
N ARG A 336 -23.66 -15.30 -26.47
CA ARG A 336 -23.01 -14.25 -25.67
C ARG A 336 -21.98 -14.82 -24.70
N ALA A 337 -22.30 -15.90 -23.99
CA ALA A 337 -21.37 -16.58 -23.09
C ALA A 337 -20.14 -17.09 -23.83
N PHE A 338 -20.32 -17.73 -24.99
CA PHE A 338 -19.21 -18.17 -25.85
C PHE A 338 -18.31 -16.99 -26.26
N GLY A 339 -18.91 -15.88 -26.69
CA GLY A 339 -18.17 -14.66 -27.04
C GLY A 339 -17.37 -14.09 -25.86
N TYR A 340 -17.95 -14.07 -24.66
CA TYR A 340 -17.25 -13.62 -23.44
C TYR A 340 -16.07 -14.53 -23.09
N ASP A 341 -16.22 -15.85 -23.24
CA ASP A 341 -15.13 -16.80 -23.02
C ASP A 341 -13.99 -16.63 -24.05
N MET A 342 -14.32 -16.34 -25.31
CA MET A 342 -13.30 -16.02 -26.32
C MET A 342 -12.55 -14.73 -25.97
N LEU A 343 -13.27 -13.67 -25.61
CA LEU A 343 -12.65 -12.42 -25.17
C LEU A 343 -11.79 -12.62 -23.92
N ARG A 344 -12.24 -13.46 -22.98
CA ARG A 344 -11.49 -13.80 -21.77
C ARG A 344 -10.15 -14.44 -22.13
N LYS A 345 -10.15 -15.50 -22.94
CA LYS A 345 -8.92 -16.17 -23.40
C LYS A 345 -7.97 -15.20 -24.12
N LEU A 346 -8.52 -14.31 -24.96
CA LEU A 346 -7.74 -13.28 -25.62
C LEU A 346 -7.16 -12.26 -24.63
N GLY A 347 -7.92 -11.86 -23.61
CA GLY A 347 -7.45 -11.01 -22.53
C GLY A 347 -6.32 -11.65 -21.72
N GLU A 348 -6.43 -12.94 -21.40
CA GLU A 348 -5.40 -13.72 -20.71
C GLU A 348 -4.11 -13.79 -21.54
N LEU A 349 -4.22 -13.94 -22.86
CA LEU A 349 -3.07 -13.91 -23.77
C LEU A 349 -2.40 -12.53 -23.83
N LEU A 350 -3.19 -11.45 -23.87
CA LEU A 350 -2.68 -10.09 -24.07
C LEU A 350 -2.16 -9.44 -22.78
N TYR A 351 -2.74 -9.78 -21.64
CA TYR A 351 -2.48 -9.13 -20.35
C TYR A 351 -1.92 -10.06 -19.28
N GLY A 352 -1.83 -11.37 -19.57
CA GLY A 352 -1.44 -12.38 -18.59
C GLY A 352 -2.56 -12.71 -17.60
N VAL A 353 -2.26 -13.64 -16.68
CA VAL A 353 -3.15 -14.07 -15.59
C VAL A 353 -2.43 -13.78 -14.27
N PRO A 354 -2.66 -12.62 -13.64
CA PRO A 354 -1.99 -12.27 -12.39
C PRO A 354 -2.37 -13.21 -11.24
N ASP A 355 -3.63 -13.67 -11.23
CA ASP A 355 -4.15 -14.60 -10.22
C ASP A 355 -5.23 -15.50 -10.85
N PRO A 356 -4.95 -16.81 -11.03
CA PRO A 356 -5.90 -17.77 -11.58
C PRO A 356 -7.16 -17.96 -10.72
N SER A 357 -7.10 -17.66 -9.42
CA SER A 357 -8.21 -17.85 -8.48
C SER A 357 -9.28 -16.75 -8.58
N ARG A 358 -8.91 -15.56 -9.07
CA ARG A 358 -9.85 -14.44 -9.23
C ARG A 358 -10.78 -14.65 -10.43
N SER A 359 -12.08 -14.50 -10.18
CA SER A 359 -13.21 -14.53 -11.12
C SER A 359 -13.32 -13.29 -12.01
N VAL A 360 -12.22 -12.55 -12.19
CA VAL A 360 -12.24 -11.21 -12.79
C VAL A 360 -11.10 -11.06 -13.81
N ARG A 361 -11.42 -10.57 -15.01
CA ARG A 361 -10.45 -10.45 -16.12
C ARG A 361 -10.57 -9.13 -16.87
N ARG A 362 -9.40 -8.55 -17.17
CA ARG A 362 -9.26 -7.46 -18.14
C ARG A 362 -9.42 -8.03 -19.54
N LEU A 363 -10.28 -7.39 -20.34
CA LEU A 363 -10.52 -7.74 -21.72
C LEU A 363 -9.97 -6.66 -22.67
N PRO A 364 -9.81 -6.96 -23.97
CA PRO A 364 -9.54 -5.96 -25.00
C PRO A 364 -10.61 -4.87 -25.04
N PHE A 365 -10.35 -3.78 -25.78
CA PHE A 365 -11.30 -2.68 -26.01
C PHE A 365 -11.73 -1.90 -24.77
N GLY A 366 -10.94 -1.97 -23.69
CA GLY A 366 -11.27 -1.29 -22.44
C GLY A 366 -12.45 -1.93 -21.71
N LEU A 367 -12.62 -3.25 -21.86
CA LEU A 367 -13.68 -4.02 -21.22
C LEU A 367 -13.16 -4.79 -20.00
N PHE A 368 -14.09 -5.17 -19.13
CA PHE A 368 -13.82 -5.94 -17.93
C PHE A 368 -14.91 -6.99 -17.75
N LEU A 369 -14.52 -8.19 -17.31
CA LEU A 369 -15.42 -9.33 -17.19
C LEU A 369 -15.29 -9.95 -15.80
N LYS A 370 -16.41 -10.01 -15.08
CA LYS A 370 -16.58 -10.94 -13.96
C LYS A 370 -17.22 -12.23 -14.48
N TYR A 371 -16.71 -13.40 -14.09
CA TYR A 371 -17.11 -14.72 -14.58
C TYR A 371 -16.99 -15.78 -13.49
N ARG A 372 -17.74 -16.89 -13.56
CA ARG A 372 -17.81 -17.92 -12.49
C ARG A 372 -18.31 -17.37 -11.14
N GLY A 373 -19.13 -16.32 -11.18
CA GLY A 373 -19.76 -15.74 -9.99
C GLY A 373 -21.16 -16.32 -9.73
N ASP A 374 -21.72 -15.99 -8.57
CA ASP A 374 -23.09 -16.32 -8.23
C ASP A 374 -24.06 -15.48 -9.08
N ALA A 375 -24.99 -16.14 -9.78
CA ALA A 375 -25.91 -15.47 -10.71
C ALA A 375 -26.75 -14.35 -10.06
N PRO A 376 -27.32 -14.53 -8.85
CA PRO A 376 -27.97 -13.45 -8.10
C PRO A 376 -27.06 -12.25 -7.83
N MET A 377 -25.80 -12.45 -7.42
CA MET A 377 -24.87 -11.34 -7.14
C MET A 377 -24.56 -10.53 -8.40
N HIS A 378 -24.22 -11.19 -9.52
CA HIS A 378 -24.01 -10.47 -10.79
C HIS A 378 -25.27 -9.78 -11.30
N THR A 379 -26.46 -10.34 -11.03
CA THR A 379 -27.74 -9.71 -11.41
C THR A 379 -27.99 -8.46 -10.56
N ASN A 380 -27.73 -8.53 -9.26
CA ASN A 380 -27.79 -7.37 -8.37
C ASN A 380 -26.78 -6.30 -8.77
N GLU A 381 -25.51 -6.66 -9.00
CA GLU A 381 -24.47 -5.72 -9.44
C GLU A 381 -24.84 -5.05 -10.76
N PHE A 382 -25.32 -5.82 -11.75
CA PHE A 382 -25.74 -5.27 -13.04
C PHE A 382 -26.84 -4.22 -12.88
N ASN A 383 -27.81 -4.49 -12.00
CA ASN A 383 -28.91 -3.55 -11.74
C ASN A 383 -28.45 -2.33 -10.93
N ALA A 384 -27.60 -2.52 -9.92
CA ALA A 384 -26.98 -1.45 -9.15
C ALA A 384 -26.19 -0.49 -10.06
N LEU A 385 -25.28 -1.03 -10.89
CA LEU A 385 -24.53 -0.27 -11.87
C LEU A 385 -25.46 0.47 -12.85
N ARG A 386 -26.58 -0.13 -13.26
CA ARG A 386 -27.54 0.53 -14.17
C ARG A 386 -28.16 1.75 -13.51
N ARG A 387 -28.65 1.60 -12.27
CA ARG A 387 -29.23 2.69 -11.49
C ARG A 387 -28.23 3.82 -11.32
N VAL A 388 -27.03 3.51 -10.82
CA VAL A 388 -26.01 4.52 -10.52
C VAL A 388 -25.51 5.21 -11.80
N TYR A 389 -25.24 4.44 -12.87
CA TYR A 389 -24.72 4.99 -14.12
C TYR A 389 -25.69 5.96 -14.82
N TYR A 390 -27.00 5.68 -14.79
CA TYR A 390 -27.99 6.50 -15.51
C TYR A 390 -28.60 7.62 -14.67
N GLU A 391 -28.55 7.53 -13.34
CA GLU A 391 -29.30 8.43 -12.45
C GLU A 391 -28.39 9.25 -11.52
N THR A 392 -27.07 9.10 -11.64
CA THR A 392 -26.09 9.89 -10.91
C THR A 392 -24.96 10.34 -11.83
N SER A 393 -24.09 11.22 -11.32
CA SER A 393 -22.84 11.61 -11.98
C SER A 393 -21.64 10.73 -11.60
N ILE A 394 -21.86 9.70 -10.77
CA ILE A 394 -20.80 8.89 -10.19
C ILE A 394 -20.14 8.06 -11.30
N PRO A 395 -18.80 8.10 -11.41
CA PRO A 395 -18.10 7.26 -12.36
C PRO A 395 -18.18 5.81 -11.89
N VAL A 396 -19.01 5.01 -12.56
CA VAL A 396 -19.12 3.56 -12.32
C VAL A 396 -18.93 2.79 -13.63
N PRO A 397 -18.53 1.51 -13.58
CA PRO A 397 -18.44 0.68 -14.77
C PRO A 397 -19.79 0.66 -15.52
N LYS A 398 -19.81 1.06 -16.80
CA LYS A 398 -21.02 0.97 -17.62
C LYS A 398 -21.40 -0.51 -17.75
N PRO A 399 -22.60 -0.93 -17.32
CA PRO A 399 -23.03 -2.32 -17.46
C PRO A 399 -23.41 -2.59 -18.93
N ILE A 400 -22.63 -3.45 -19.61
CA ILE A 400 -22.81 -3.75 -21.04
C ILE A 400 -23.70 -4.99 -21.22
N GLY A 401 -23.44 -6.05 -20.48
CA GLY A 401 -24.21 -7.28 -20.63
C GLY A 401 -24.09 -8.23 -19.45
N LEU A 402 -25.18 -8.96 -19.21
CA LEU A 402 -25.30 -9.98 -18.19
C LEU A 402 -25.75 -11.29 -18.83
N VAL A 403 -25.09 -12.39 -18.49
CA VAL A 403 -25.58 -13.75 -18.69
C VAL A 403 -25.61 -14.41 -17.32
N ALA A 404 -26.80 -14.54 -16.73
CA ALA A 404 -26.99 -15.18 -15.43
C ALA A 404 -27.52 -16.61 -15.65
N LYS A 405 -26.67 -17.62 -15.43
CA LYS A 405 -27.03 -19.04 -15.44
C LYS A 405 -26.29 -19.74 -14.30
N ASP A 406 -27.01 -20.15 -13.27
CA ASP A 406 -26.52 -20.89 -12.10
C ASP A 406 -25.08 -20.50 -11.69
N TYR A 407 -24.13 -21.45 -11.77
CA TYR A 407 -22.72 -21.29 -11.39
C TYR A 407 -21.82 -20.70 -12.49
N ASN A 408 -22.38 -20.37 -13.66
CA ASN A 408 -21.64 -19.84 -14.82
C ASN A 408 -22.25 -18.52 -15.28
N SER A 409 -22.24 -17.54 -14.38
CA SER A 409 -22.69 -16.19 -14.70
C SER A 409 -21.54 -15.31 -15.19
N TYR A 410 -21.88 -14.37 -16.08
CA TYR A 410 -20.96 -13.43 -16.71
C TYR A 410 -21.52 -12.02 -16.62
N LEU A 411 -20.73 -11.09 -16.07
CA LEU A 411 -21.01 -9.67 -16.04
C LEU A 411 -19.93 -8.92 -16.83
N LEU A 412 -20.32 -8.36 -17.97
CA LEU A 412 -19.46 -7.56 -18.85
C LEU A 412 -19.70 -6.07 -18.59
N THR A 413 -18.64 -5.34 -18.29
CA THR A 413 -18.65 -3.90 -18.03
C THR A 413 -17.53 -3.16 -18.76
N THR A 414 -17.59 -1.82 -18.80
CA THR A 414 -16.43 -1.02 -19.19
C THR A 414 -15.40 -0.97 -18.06
N ARG A 415 -14.11 -0.99 -18.41
CA ARG A 415 -13.04 -0.69 -17.48
C ARG A 415 -12.98 0.81 -17.19
N LEU A 416 -12.82 1.16 -15.92
CA LEU A 416 -12.53 2.53 -15.48
C LEU A 416 -11.01 2.79 -15.41
N PRO A 417 -10.56 4.03 -15.66
CA PRO A 417 -9.18 4.44 -15.42
C PRO A 417 -8.91 4.64 -13.91
N GLY A 418 -7.64 4.77 -13.56
CA GLY A 418 -7.18 4.97 -12.19
C GLY A 418 -6.66 3.72 -11.49
N VAL A 419 -6.22 3.94 -10.26
CA VAL A 419 -5.68 2.93 -9.32
C VAL A 419 -6.52 2.95 -8.04
N PRO A 420 -6.67 1.81 -7.34
CA PRO A 420 -7.32 1.79 -6.03
C PRO A 420 -6.69 2.76 -5.02
N LEU A 421 -7.52 3.47 -4.26
CA LEU A 421 -7.12 4.46 -3.26
C LEU A 421 -6.16 3.88 -2.23
N ASN A 422 -6.39 2.62 -1.81
CA ASN A 422 -5.55 1.94 -0.82
C ASN A 422 -4.10 1.73 -1.28
N LEU A 423 -3.81 1.82 -2.59
CA LEU A 423 -2.47 1.64 -3.15
C LEU A 423 -1.73 2.96 -3.39
N CYS A 424 -2.35 4.10 -3.14
CA CYS A 424 -1.76 5.40 -3.49
C CYS A 424 -2.12 6.55 -2.55
N GLN A 425 -2.78 6.27 -1.43
CA GLN A 425 -3.12 7.30 -0.45
C GLN A 425 -1.92 8.06 0.10
N GLU A 426 -0.74 7.46 0.11
CA GLU A 426 0.50 8.06 0.62
C GLU A 426 0.97 9.23 -0.25
N VAL A 427 0.57 9.28 -1.53
CA VAL A 427 1.05 10.30 -2.47
C VAL A 427 0.14 11.51 -2.60
N PHE A 428 -0.91 11.62 -1.79
CA PHE A 428 -1.83 12.77 -1.79
C PHE A 428 -1.46 13.76 -0.71
N SER A 429 -1.38 15.04 -1.07
CA SER A 429 -1.38 16.13 -0.08
C SER A 429 -2.66 16.11 0.76
N ASP A 430 -2.65 16.79 1.92
CA ASP A 430 -3.85 16.98 2.74
C ASP A 430 -4.98 17.63 1.94
N ALA A 431 -4.69 18.69 1.18
CA ALA A 431 -5.69 19.36 0.35
C ALA A 431 -6.28 18.48 -0.78
N GLU A 432 -5.46 17.64 -1.42
CA GLU A 432 -5.96 16.69 -2.42
C GLU A 432 -6.82 15.60 -1.79
N TYR A 433 -6.45 15.14 -0.59
CA TYR A 433 -7.22 14.16 0.18
C TYR A 433 -8.57 14.73 0.62
N ASP A 434 -8.60 15.98 1.08
CA ASP A 434 -9.82 16.71 1.41
C ASP A 434 -10.72 16.88 0.16
N ALA A 435 -10.13 17.13 -1.00
CA ALA A 435 -10.88 17.21 -2.25
C ALA A 435 -11.50 15.86 -2.65
N ILE A 436 -10.80 14.74 -2.45
CA ILE A 436 -11.33 13.38 -2.64
C ILE A 436 -12.46 13.11 -1.63
N THR A 437 -12.28 13.52 -0.38
CA THR A 437 -13.28 13.41 0.70
C THR A 437 -14.57 14.13 0.33
N ALA A 438 -14.47 15.38 -0.12
CA ALA A 438 -15.61 16.17 -0.58
C ALA A 438 -16.31 15.55 -1.81
N GLN A 439 -15.53 15.00 -2.75
CA GLN A 439 -16.08 14.30 -3.91
C GLN A 439 -16.85 13.04 -3.49
N LEU A 440 -16.36 12.29 -2.50
CA LEU A 440 -17.04 11.12 -1.98
C LEU A 440 -18.33 11.48 -1.24
N GLN A 441 -18.35 12.60 -0.49
CA GLN A 441 -19.56 13.14 0.12
C GLN A 441 -20.62 13.51 -0.92
N ASP A 442 -20.23 14.19 -2.01
CA ASP A 442 -21.13 14.51 -3.12
C ASP A 442 -21.71 13.23 -3.75
N TYR A 443 -20.86 12.25 -4.05
CA TYR A 443 -21.30 10.97 -4.60
C TYR A 443 -22.25 10.22 -3.67
N LEU A 444 -21.93 10.10 -2.38
CA LEU A 444 -22.81 9.45 -1.41
C LEU A 444 -24.15 10.19 -1.27
N THR A 445 -24.17 11.52 -1.37
CA THR A 445 -25.41 12.30 -1.41
C THR A 445 -26.28 11.87 -2.60
N GLN A 446 -25.68 11.73 -3.78
CA GLN A 446 -26.40 11.28 -4.98
C GLN A 446 -26.90 9.83 -4.84
N VAL A 447 -26.06 8.91 -4.37
CA VAL A 447 -26.45 7.50 -4.14
C VAL A 447 -27.64 7.43 -3.19
N ARG A 448 -27.56 8.09 -2.03
CA ARG A 448 -28.61 8.04 -1.00
C ARG A 448 -29.94 8.62 -1.47
N ASN A 449 -29.91 9.53 -2.45
CA ASN A 449 -31.10 10.13 -3.06
C ASN A 449 -31.73 9.26 -4.16
N LEU A 450 -31.13 8.12 -4.53
CA LEU A 450 -31.75 7.22 -5.50
C LEU A 450 -33.06 6.65 -4.93
N PRO A 451 -34.20 6.87 -5.61
CA PRO A 451 -35.48 6.42 -5.11
C PRO A 451 -35.55 4.90 -5.05
N LYS A 452 -36.25 4.39 -4.04
CA LYS A 452 -36.64 2.98 -3.98
C LYS A 452 -37.90 2.74 -4.79
N THR A 453 -37.74 2.20 -6.00
CA THR A 453 -38.85 1.93 -6.93
C THR A 453 -39.27 0.46 -6.96
N VAL A 454 -38.66 -0.38 -6.12
CA VAL A 454 -38.85 -1.83 -6.10
C VAL A 454 -39.41 -2.28 -4.76
N ASN A 455 -40.25 -3.32 -4.78
CA ASN A 455 -40.84 -4.01 -3.62
C ASN A 455 -41.26 -3.06 -2.47
N PRO A 456 -42.34 -2.27 -2.64
CA PRO A 456 -42.70 -1.20 -1.70
C PRO A 456 -43.02 -1.69 -0.27
N GLU A 457 -43.36 -2.97 -0.11
CA GLU A 457 -43.67 -3.58 1.19
C GLU A 457 -42.41 -3.90 2.01
N MET A 458 -41.25 -4.02 1.37
CA MET A 458 -39.99 -4.36 2.02
C MET A 458 -39.06 -3.15 2.03
N ALA A 459 -38.87 -2.50 3.18
CA ALA A 459 -37.98 -1.35 3.28
C ALA A 459 -36.51 -1.70 2.95
N ILE A 460 -36.00 -2.81 3.49
CA ILE A 460 -34.59 -3.22 3.32
C ILE A 460 -34.52 -4.43 2.39
N CYS A 461 -33.84 -4.25 1.27
CA CYS A 461 -33.74 -5.26 0.20
C CYS A 461 -32.55 -4.95 -0.71
N ASN A 462 -32.18 -5.90 -1.57
CA ASN A 462 -31.22 -5.63 -2.64
C ASN A 462 -31.81 -4.67 -3.70
N THR A 463 -31.04 -4.36 -4.75
CA THR A 463 -31.48 -3.40 -5.78
C THR A 463 -32.68 -3.85 -6.63
N LEU A 464 -33.02 -5.15 -6.59
CA LEU A 464 -34.15 -5.75 -7.30
C LEU A 464 -35.40 -5.89 -6.42
N GLY A 465 -35.30 -5.60 -5.12
CA GLY A 465 -36.39 -5.84 -4.17
C GLY A 465 -36.34 -7.21 -3.47
N ASP A 466 -35.30 -7.99 -3.70
CA ASP A 466 -35.10 -9.35 -3.15
C ASP A 466 -34.16 -9.35 -1.94
N SER A 467 -33.80 -10.54 -1.45
CA SER A 467 -32.87 -10.75 -0.34
C SER A 467 -31.53 -10.03 -0.57
N CYS A 468 -31.06 -9.40 0.51
CA CYS A 468 -29.74 -8.81 0.61
C CYS A 468 -28.65 -9.88 0.68
N ARG A 469 -27.44 -9.53 0.24
CA ARG A 469 -26.22 -10.33 0.45
C ARG A 469 -25.10 -9.40 0.88
N ASP A 470 -24.44 -9.74 1.96
CA ASP A 470 -23.37 -8.93 2.51
C ASP A 470 -22.32 -9.86 3.14
N PHE A 471 -21.05 -9.69 2.80
CA PHE A 471 -19.93 -10.47 3.35
C PHE A 471 -19.86 -10.47 4.88
N ARG A 472 -20.42 -9.43 5.51
CA ARG A 472 -20.50 -9.27 6.94
C ARG A 472 -21.67 -10.01 7.58
N ILE A 473 -22.67 -10.49 6.83
CA ILE A 473 -23.84 -11.17 7.41
C ILE A 473 -23.89 -12.62 6.93
N GLN A 474 -23.85 -13.57 7.86
CA GLN A 474 -24.04 -15.01 7.58
C GLN A 474 -23.21 -15.54 6.41
N GLY A 475 -21.96 -15.08 6.28
CA GLY A 475 -21.05 -15.50 5.20
C GLY A 475 -21.55 -15.20 3.79
N SER A 476 -22.30 -14.11 3.59
CA SER A 476 -22.93 -13.70 2.30
C SER A 476 -24.13 -14.55 1.86
N SER A 477 -24.68 -15.34 2.78
CA SER A 477 -25.96 -16.02 2.55
C SER A 477 -27.07 -14.98 2.32
N PRO A 478 -28.07 -15.26 1.45
CA PRO A 478 -29.21 -14.37 1.27
C PRO A 478 -29.95 -14.12 2.59
N VAL A 479 -30.21 -12.86 2.92
CA VAL A 479 -30.99 -12.46 4.10
C VAL A 479 -32.10 -11.50 3.71
N GLY A 480 -33.27 -11.63 4.37
CA GLY A 480 -34.44 -10.81 4.05
C GLY A 480 -35.08 -11.19 2.71
N PRO A 481 -35.78 -10.27 2.02
CA PRO A 481 -35.90 -8.84 2.32
C PRO A 481 -36.69 -8.57 3.62
N PHE A 482 -36.63 -7.34 4.14
CA PHE A 482 -37.24 -6.98 5.43
C PHE A 482 -38.27 -5.87 5.30
N PRO A 483 -39.41 -5.95 6.00
CA PRO A 483 -40.44 -4.92 5.98
C PRO A 483 -39.96 -3.60 6.58
N ASP A 484 -39.11 -3.65 7.60
CA ASP A 484 -38.61 -2.48 8.33
C ASP A 484 -37.22 -2.74 8.93
N GLU A 485 -36.63 -1.69 9.51
CA GLU A 485 -35.36 -1.78 10.24
C GLU A 485 -35.44 -2.71 11.45
N ALA A 486 -36.58 -2.76 12.15
CA ALA A 486 -36.71 -3.59 13.34
C ALA A 486 -36.61 -5.08 13.00
N ALA A 487 -37.14 -5.51 11.87
CA ALA A 487 -37.02 -6.87 11.36
C ALA A 487 -35.58 -7.18 10.91
N PHE A 488 -34.90 -6.22 10.28
CA PHE A 488 -33.49 -6.37 9.91
C PHE A 488 -32.57 -6.48 11.15
N SER A 489 -32.74 -5.60 12.14
CA SER A 489 -31.90 -5.58 13.35
C SER A 489 -32.05 -6.84 14.21
N LYS A 490 -33.12 -7.64 14.06
CA LYS A 490 -33.24 -8.96 14.72
C LYS A 490 -32.18 -9.96 14.25
N LEU A 491 -31.59 -9.78 13.07
CA LEU A 491 -30.47 -10.59 12.59
C LEU A 491 -29.11 -10.12 13.14
N MET A 492 -29.06 -8.95 13.77
CA MET A 492 -27.82 -8.34 14.24
C MET A 492 -27.66 -8.60 15.74
N ARG A 493 -26.41 -8.63 16.22
CA ARG A 493 -26.14 -8.68 17.67
C ARG A 493 -26.61 -7.41 18.36
N PHE A 494 -27.03 -7.58 19.62
CA PHE A 494 -27.61 -6.51 20.43
C PHE A 494 -28.84 -5.90 19.73
N SER A 495 -29.71 -6.77 19.18
CA SER A 495 -30.90 -6.39 18.41
C SER A 495 -31.85 -5.46 19.17
N ASP A 496 -31.88 -5.56 20.50
CA ASP A 496 -32.70 -4.74 21.41
C ASP A 496 -32.04 -3.41 21.81
N ASP A 497 -30.80 -3.15 21.40
CA ASP A 497 -30.12 -1.89 21.69
C ASP A 497 -30.86 -0.71 21.01
N PRO A 498 -31.22 0.36 21.74
CA PRO A 498 -31.94 1.50 21.19
C PRO A 498 -31.22 2.19 20.02
N ALA A 499 -29.89 2.08 19.92
CA ALA A 499 -29.13 2.64 18.82
C ALA A 499 -29.51 2.00 17.48
N ARG A 500 -29.92 0.71 17.45
CA ARG A 500 -30.22 -0.07 16.24
C ARG A 500 -31.57 0.28 15.57
N ARG A 501 -32.12 1.47 15.82
CA ARG A 501 -33.45 1.90 15.37
C ARG A 501 -33.49 3.38 15.03
N GLY A 502 -34.39 3.74 14.13
CA GLY A 502 -34.72 5.13 13.80
C GLY A 502 -33.88 5.69 12.65
N HIS A 503 -33.20 4.83 11.90
CA HIS A 503 -32.41 5.24 10.75
C HIS A 503 -33.24 5.32 9.49
N LYS A 504 -32.86 6.22 8.58
CA LYS A 504 -33.42 6.24 7.23
C LYS A 504 -32.92 5.04 6.44
N ILE A 505 -33.79 4.49 5.58
CA ILE A 505 -33.38 3.47 4.61
C ILE A 505 -33.05 4.15 3.29
N VAL A 506 -31.83 3.96 2.82
CA VAL A 506 -31.25 4.64 1.65
C VAL A 506 -30.57 3.62 0.74
N PHE A 507 -30.36 3.97 -0.53
CA PHE A 507 -29.49 3.16 -1.39
C PHE A 507 -28.06 3.26 -0.87
N THR A 508 -27.39 2.13 -0.70
CA THR A 508 -26.00 2.02 -0.21
C THR A 508 -25.16 1.18 -1.18
N HIS A 509 -23.86 1.41 -1.17
CA HIS A 509 -22.93 0.55 -1.88
C HIS A 509 -22.80 -0.81 -1.17
N ALA A 510 -22.88 -0.79 0.16
CA ALA A 510 -22.68 -1.90 1.06
C ALA A 510 -21.36 -2.64 0.81
N ASP A 511 -20.31 -1.97 0.33
CA ASP A 511 -18.90 -2.42 0.39
C ASP A 511 -17.94 -1.28 0.02
N LEU A 512 -18.23 -0.06 0.49
CA LEU A 512 -17.44 1.11 0.14
C LEU A 512 -16.15 1.17 0.97
N ASN A 513 -15.09 0.52 0.47
CA ASN A 513 -13.76 0.53 1.08
C ASN A 513 -12.68 1.05 0.11
N ALA A 514 -11.47 1.31 0.62
CA ALA A 514 -10.39 1.93 -0.15
C ALA A 514 -9.93 1.13 -1.39
N ARG A 515 -10.25 -0.18 -1.51
CA ARG A 515 -9.98 -0.96 -2.73
C ARG A 515 -10.96 -0.67 -3.86
N ASN A 516 -12.17 -0.25 -3.50
CA ASN A 516 -13.30 -0.07 -4.40
C ASN A 516 -13.42 1.39 -4.91
N ILE A 517 -12.57 2.29 -4.42
CA ILE A 517 -12.46 3.68 -4.87
C ILE A 517 -11.24 3.80 -5.77
N LEU A 518 -11.44 4.11 -7.05
CA LEU A 518 -10.38 4.35 -8.03
C LEU A 518 -10.11 5.84 -8.16
N VAL A 519 -8.83 6.21 -8.19
CA VAL A 519 -8.36 7.59 -8.34
C VAL A 519 -7.32 7.69 -9.46
N ASP A 520 -7.31 8.84 -10.15
CA ASP A 520 -6.32 9.16 -11.17
C ASP A 520 -6.08 10.68 -11.23
N LEU A 521 -4.96 11.05 -11.85
CA LEU A 521 -4.67 12.43 -12.20
C LEU A 521 -5.48 12.81 -13.44
N VAL A 522 -6.40 13.77 -13.29
CA VAL A 522 -7.24 14.26 -14.37
C VAL A 522 -7.00 15.75 -14.66
N PRO A 523 -7.16 16.20 -15.91
CA PRO A 523 -7.16 17.63 -16.22
C PRO A 523 -8.32 18.32 -15.49
N LEU A 524 -8.02 19.41 -14.81
CA LEU A 524 -8.99 20.24 -14.10
C LEU A 524 -9.43 21.44 -14.99
N PRO A 525 -10.60 22.04 -14.72
CA PRO A 525 -11.12 23.16 -15.51
C PRO A 525 -10.20 24.39 -15.55
N ASP A 526 -9.38 24.58 -14.52
CA ASP A 526 -8.38 25.65 -14.40
C ASP A 526 -7.11 25.41 -15.24
N GLY A 527 -7.07 24.31 -16.02
CA GLY A 527 -5.92 23.93 -16.84
C GLY A 527 -4.81 23.20 -16.07
N THR A 528 -4.98 22.98 -14.76
CA THR A 528 -4.06 22.17 -13.96
C THR A 528 -4.41 20.67 -14.05
N THR A 529 -3.67 19.83 -13.35
CA THR A 529 -3.97 18.41 -13.20
C THR A 529 -4.07 18.11 -11.71
N GLY A 530 -5.09 17.37 -11.30
CA GLY A 530 -5.29 17.00 -9.91
C GLY A 530 -5.92 15.63 -9.75
N TRP A 531 -5.81 15.08 -8.54
CA TRP A 531 -6.41 13.81 -8.21
C TRP A 531 -7.93 13.91 -8.13
N ARG A 532 -8.62 12.96 -8.75
CA ARG A 532 -10.07 12.78 -8.66
C ARG A 532 -10.41 11.31 -8.57
N ILE A 533 -11.55 11.02 -7.95
CA ILE A 533 -12.22 9.73 -8.04
C ILE A 533 -12.64 9.53 -9.50
N THR A 534 -12.04 8.54 -10.15
CA THR A 534 -12.32 8.13 -11.53
C THR A 534 -13.16 6.85 -11.60
N GLY A 535 -13.44 6.24 -10.45
CA GLY A 535 -14.33 5.09 -10.38
C GLY A 535 -14.75 4.70 -8.98
N ILE A 536 -15.99 4.24 -8.83
CA ILE A 536 -16.44 3.40 -7.72
C ILE A 536 -16.88 2.05 -8.31
N VAL A 537 -16.28 0.97 -7.84
CA VAL A 537 -16.46 -0.39 -8.38
C VAL A 537 -16.96 -1.35 -7.31
N ASP A 538 -17.39 -2.54 -7.73
CA ASP A 538 -17.79 -3.65 -6.85
C ASP A 538 -19.15 -3.46 -6.15
N TRP A 539 -20.18 -3.17 -6.95
CA TRP A 539 -21.55 -2.87 -6.47
C TRP A 539 -22.41 -4.13 -6.22
N GLU A 540 -21.80 -5.30 -6.02
CA GLU A 540 -22.52 -6.58 -5.97
C GLU A 540 -23.36 -6.79 -4.70
N THR A 541 -23.00 -6.10 -3.62
CA THR A 541 -23.73 -6.08 -2.35
C THR A 541 -24.68 -4.89 -2.22
N ALA A 542 -24.74 -4.00 -3.22
CA ALA A 542 -25.54 -2.79 -3.16
C ALA A 542 -27.04 -3.09 -2.96
N GLY A 543 -27.73 -2.17 -2.29
CA GLY A 543 -29.14 -2.33 -1.96
C GLY A 543 -29.68 -1.15 -1.15
N TYR A 544 -30.86 -1.34 -0.58
CA TYR A 544 -31.50 -0.38 0.33
C TYR A 544 -31.28 -0.85 1.76
N TYR A 545 -30.48 -0.10 2.52
CA TYR A 545 -30.05 -0.43 3.88
C TYR A 545 -30.19 0.80 4.80
N PRO A 546 -30.11 0.63 6.13
CA PRO A 546 -30.00 1.75 7.06
C PRO A 546 -28.85 2.69 6.69
N GLU A 547 -29.03 3.99 6.86
CA GLU A 547 -28.10 5.03 6.40
C GLU A 547 -26.70 4.98 7.05
N TYR A 548 -26.53 4.23 8.15
CA TYR A 548 -25.22 3.99 8.75
C TYR A 548 -24.42 2.87 8.05
N TRP A 549 -25.04 2.07 7.17
CA TRP A 549 -24.49 0.78 6.73
C TRP A 549 -23.14 0.90 6.04
N ASP A 550 -22.99 1.83 5.09
CA ASP A 550 -21.70 2.07 4.42
C ASP A 550 -20.63 2.57 5.41
N TYR A 551 -21.01 3.35 6.42
CA TYR A 551 -20.09 3.87 7.44
C TYR A 551 -19.53 2.75 8.31
N THR A 552 -20.39 1.94 8.92
CA THR A 552 -19.96 0.88 9.83
C THR A 552 -19.27 -0.24 9.07
N LYS A 553 -19.67 -0.51 7.82
CA LYS A 553 -19.01 -1.49 6.96
C LYS A 553 -17.60 -1.06 6.54
N ALA A 554 -17.41 0.20 6.16
CA ALA A 554 -16.07 0.72 5.84
C ALA A 554 -15.10 0.60 7.04
N LEU A 555 -15.61 0.64 8.27
CA LEU A 555 -14.84 0.52 9.51
C LEU A 555 -14.71 -0.92 10.04
N PHE A 556 -15.53 -1.88 9.57
CA PHE A 556 -15.52 -3.27 10.05
C PHE A 556 -14.16 -3.94 9.87
N GLU A 557 -13.54 -3.77 8.70
CA GLU A 557 -12.18 -4.23 8.43
C GLU A 557 -11.14 -3.12 8.60
N GLY A 558 -11.38 -2.18 9.51
CA GLY A 558 -10.55 -0.98 9.70
C GLY A 558 -9.07 -1.28 9.92
N PHE A 559 -8.74 -2.44 10.52
CA PHE A 559 -7.37 -2.91 10.72
C PHE A 559 -6.59 -3.15 9.42
N ARG A 560 -7.26 -3.26 8.27
CA ARG A 560 -6.63 -3.40 6.95
C ARG A 560 -6.22 -2.06 6.33
N TRP A 561 -6.70 -0.95 6.87
CA TRP A 561 -6.57 0.37 6.27
C TRP A 561 -5.63 1.26 7.07
N GLU A 562 -4.93 2.15 6.36
CA GLU A 562 -4.16 3.20 7.01
C GLU A 562 -5.10 4.13 7.79
N PRO A 563 -4.67 4.67 8.94
CA PRO A 563 -5.55 5.48 9.77
C PRO A 563 -6.10 6.73 9.09
N ARG A 564 -5.34 7.28 8.14
CA ARG A 564 -5.77 8.41 7.30
C ARG A 564 -7.05 8.10 6.52
N PHE A 565 -7.22 6.87 6.02
CA PHE A 565 -8.47 6.45 5.37
C PHE A 565 -9.62 6.33 6.37
N LEU A 566 -9.37 5.81 7.57
CA LEU A 566 -10.39 5.75 8.62
C LEU A 566 -10.87 7.14 9.02
N LYS A 567 -9.94 8.12 9.11
CA LYS A 567 -10.27 9.53 9.33
C LYS A 567 -11.15 10.09 8.19
N MET A 568 -10.82 9.79 6.93
CA MET A 568 -11.67 10.15 5.80
C MET A 568 -13.08 9.58 5.96
N VAL A 569 -13.22 8.29 6.29
CA VAL A 569 -14.54 7.67 6.49
C VAL A 569 -15.33 8.44 7.55
N HIS A 570 -14.73 8.75 8.70
CA HIS A 570 -15.38 9.59 9.71
C HIS A 570 -15.81 10.97 9.16
N GLN A 571 -14.94 11.66 8.44
CA GLN A 571 -15.24 12.97 7.85
C GLN A 571 -16.36 12.91 6.80
N VAL A 572 -16.34 11.90 5.93
CA VAL A 572 -17.34 11.69 4.89
C VAL A 572 -18.72 11.51 5.52
N PHE A 573 -18.83 10.64 6.53
CA PHE A 573 -20.13 10.31 7.11
C PHE A 573 -20.63 11.32 8.14
N ALA A 574 -19.75 12.16 8.72
CA ALA A 574 -20.15 13.27 9.57
C ALA A 574 -21.10 14.27 8.86
N ALA A 575 -21.06 14.35 7.53
CA ALA A 575 -21.97 15.18 6.74
C ALA A 575 -23.42 14.65 6.72
N PHE A 576 -23.64 13.37 7.07
CA PHE A 576 -24.96 12.73 6.97
C PHE A 576 -25.64 12.44 8.31
N GLY A 577 -24.89 12.47 9.41
CA GLY A 577 -25.43 12.27 10.75
C GLY A 577 -24.39 11.81 11.75
N ASP A 578 -24.80 11.72 13.02
CA ASP A 578 -24.01 11.11 14.07
C ASP A 578 -24.37 9.63 14.22
N TYR A 579 -23.45 8.77 13.80
CA TYR A 579 -23.56 7.31 13.89
C TYR A 579 -22.68 6.73 15.01
N SER A 580 -22.19 7.55 15.94
CA SER A 580 -21.28 7.10 17.02
C SER A 580 -21.88 6.00 17.89
N LYS A 581 -23.16 6.13 18.25
CA LYS A 581 -23.87 5.12 19.05
C LYS A 581 -23.99 3.79 18.30
N GLU A 582 -24.36 3.85 17.03
CA GLU A 582 -24.46 2.65 16.18
C GLU A 582 -23.09 1.99 16.02
N LEU A 583 -22.04 2.78 15.77
CA LEU A 583 -20.67 2.28 15.67
C LEU A 583 -20.19 1.63 16.97
N ASP A 584 -20.58 2.14 18.14
CA ASP A 584 -20.27 1.49 19.42
C ASP A 584 -20.90 0.10 19.51
N VAL A 585 -22.19 -0.03 19.17
CA VAL A 585 -22.88 -1.34 19.13
C VAL A 585 -22.17 -2.28 18.15
N GLU A 586 -21.76 -1.76 17.00
CA GLU A 586 -21.06 -2.54 15.99
C GLU A 586 -19.70 -3.01 16.45
N ARG A 587 -18.88 -2.15 17.08
CA ARG A 587 -17.58 -2.54 17.63
C ARG A 587 -17.72 -3.61 18.71
N ARG A 588 -18.71 -3.49 19.59
CA ARG A 588 -19.04 -4.53 20.58
C ARG A 588 -19.43 -5.85 19.89
N ALA A 589 -20.18 -5.78 18.80
CA ALA A 589 -20.57 -6.95 18.03
C ALA A 589 -19.35 -7.63 17.39
N TRP A 590 -18.45 -6.88 16.78
CA TRP A 590 -17.23 -7.39 16.13
C TRP A 590 -16.26 -8.02 17.13
N GLY A 591 -16.08 -7.40 18.30
CA GLY A 591 -15.23 -7.93 19.37
C GLY A 591 -15.72 -9.25 19.97
N SER A 592 -16.96 -9.65 19.65
CA SER A 592 -17.58 -10.87 20.16
C SER A 592 -17.50 -12.07 19.18
N GLY A 593 -16.74 -11.96 18.07
CA GLY A 593 -16.51 -13.01 17.05
C GLY A 593 -17.22 -12.78 15.70
N ASP A 594 -16.97 -13.66 14.71
CA ASP A 594 -17.46 -13.52 13.33
C ASP A 594 -19.01 -13.48 13.25
N ALA A 595 -19.48 -12.24 13.07
CA ALA A 595 -20.70 -11.72 12.48
C ALA A 595 -22.00 -12.56 12.45
N VAL A 596 -22.97 -12.03 13.22
CA VAL A 596 -24.20 -12.63 13.79
C VAL A 596 -23.99 -13.32 15.12
#